data_AF-A0A9W9EVF9-F1
#
_entry.id   AF-A0A9W9EVF9-F1
#
_cell.length_a   1.000
_cell.length_b   1.000
_cell.length_c   1.000
_cell.angle_alpha   90.00
_cell.angle_beta   90.00
_cell.angle_gamma   90.00
#
_symmetry.space_group_name_H-M   'P 1'
#
loop_
_entity.id
_entity.type
_entity.pdbx_description
1 polymer ?
#
loop_
_entity_poly.entity_id
_entity_poly.type
_entity_poly.pdbx_seq_one_letter_code
_entity_poly.pdbx_strand_id
1 'polypeptide(L)'
;MASEPLDVSSQIPQKATGPKKSSLLIDHGPHGNESHQRGAEAPNNGLAFPRIVSPNGDLIIEHTDPSSTADNMSWQVSSKLLIEKSPYFRAMLDPVKFAEGRQLAQQVEALNVNSNSHSEFKAENDEGPISLPVVHITANTVTRLCGPDVLGLFIKVLCLDSMDDHVKQSFQGALRIESPSTIAKLIHIADAFNSLDPIKAILHSIDYQYGKKGRASVSRFSTALLKMKEDRIRQIILISKTIQNPVVTRVFTHLLILVGSKFWFNSPEPPSGEYLQWHYLPSNVEEELYYRRQCIMNTITDLQAYFLRAYGALEDTDPSPAPPRSLGAAFTTSSQTRHFQCRAGLANASQCDIFQLGQMVRFFTMRSKTVFLGSNLTDPDFSPDPSSEDEEIETQDQSPASSDVITIIASLRQYPDYQIDEHHGSCGVRRRLLPIIPCIEKYLLDSQGLLGIDYVIWSNIDARHSAEWIGSRKTHSVDVRQAQIVSISAHRRESKSRRWVDRYAEALFTAKSRNWEA
;
A
#
# COMPACT_ATOMS: atom_id res chain seq x y z
N MET A 1 -24.34 64.28 22.69
CA MET A 1 -23.88 64.75 24.02
C MET A 1 -23.07 63.61 24.60
N ALA A 2 -21.78 63.53 24.22
CA ALA A 2 -20.67 64.13 24.96
C ALA A 2 -20.50 63.48 26.35
N SER A 3 -19.57 62.51 26.45
CA SER A 3 -18.30 62.66 27.17
C SER A 3 -17.69 61.29 27.55
N GLU A 4 -16.61 60.93 26.86
CA GLU A 4 -15.48 60.13 27.37
C GLU A 4 -14.72 60.89 28.50
N PRO A 5 -13.65 60.37 29.14
CA PRO A 5 -13.07 59.01 29.13
C PRO A 5 -12.77 58.47 30.55
N LEU A 6 -12.45 57.17 30.65
CA LEU A 6 -11.66 56.64 31.78
C LEU A 6 -10.31 56.13 31.26
N ASP A 7 -9.28 56.78 31.79
CA ASP A 7 -7.85 56.57 31.64
C ASP A 7 -7.42 55.31 32.42
N VAL A 8 -6.75 54.36 31.76
CA VAL A 8 -5.88 53.38 32.41
C VAL A 8 -4.65 53.19 31.54
N SER A 9 -3.61 53.94 31.87
CA SER A 9 -2.26 53.78 31.35
C SER A 9 -1.51 52.67 32.10
N SER A 10 -0.84 51.83 31.30
CA SER A 10 0.42 51.12 31.52
C SER A 10 0.68 50.39 32.84
N GLN A 11 0.84 49.06 32.75
CA GLN A 11 1.99 48.39 33.38
C GLN A 11 2.34 47.08 32.66
N ILE A 12 3.58 47.05 32.17
CA ILE A 12 4.31 45.93 31.59
C ILE A 12 4.79 45.00 32.73
N PRO A 13 4.85 43.68 32.50
CA PRO A 13 5.95 42.88 33.05
C PRO A 13 6.60 42.09 31.91
N GLN A 14 7.78 42.51 31.41
CA GLN A 14 9.11 42.12 31.90
C GLN A 14 9.26 40.63 32.21
N LYS A 15 9.80 39.95 31.18
CA LYS A 15 10.69 38.80 31.18
C LYS A 15 11.47 38.66 32.51
N ALA A 16 11.19 37.60 33.26
CA ALA A 16 12.01 37.17 34.38
C ALA A 16 12.73 35.85 34.02
N THR A 17 14.03 35.98 33.84
CA THR A 17 15.04 34.93 33.77
C THR A 17 15.24 34.27 35.15
N GLY A 18 15.33 32.95 35.19
CA GLY A 18 15.71 32.16 36.38
C GLY A 18 16.16 30.75 35.97
N PRO A 19 16.93 30.03 36.80
CA PRO A 19 18.37 29.92 36.57
C PRO A 19 18.86 28.59 36.01
N LYS A 20 20.02 28.68 35.36
CA LYS A 20 20.92 27.61 34.95
C LYS A 20 21.23 26.68 36.13
N LYS A 21 20.99 25.37 35.97
CA LYS A 21 21.66 24.34 36.77
C LYS A 21 22.84 23.79 36.00
N SER A 22 23.97 23.91 36.66
CA SER A 22 25.32 23.54 36.29
C SER A 22 25.49 22.05 36.08
N SER A 23 26.23 21.74 35.01
CA SER A 23 26.93 20.48 34.79
C SER A 23 28.06 20.31 35.82
N LEU A 24 28.09 19.14 36.46
CA LEU A 24 29.30 18.50 36.98
C LEU A 24 29.46 17.27 36.07
N LEU A 25 30.40 17.19 35.11
CA LEU A 25 31.86 17.18 35.24
C LEU A 25 32.32 16.10 36.23
N ILE A 26 32.43 14.87 35.72
CA ILE A 26 33.39 13.88 36.18
C ILE A 26 34.19 13.42 34.95
N ASP A 27 35.49 13.50 35.14
CA ASP A 27 36.60 13.31 34.22
C ASP A 27 36.58 12.03 33.38
N HIS A 28 37.03 12.18 32.14
CA HIS A 28 37.58 11.11 31.32
C HIS A 28 39.10 11.32 31.19
N GLY A 29 39.86 10.27 31.50
CA GLY A 29 41.20 10.03 30.99
C GLY A 29 41.96 8.97 31.81
N PRO A 30 42.96 8.27 31.26
CA PRO A 30 43.08 7.76 29.89
C PRO A 30 43.48 6.27 29.83
N HIS A 31 43.35 5.70 28.63
CA HIS A 31 44.03 4.53 28.06
C HIS A 31 44.88 3.60 28.97
N GLY A 32 44.44 2.34 29.05
CA GLY A 32 45.26 1.16 29.30
C GLY A 32 44.85 0.03 28.37
N ASN A 33 45.71 -0.29 27.41
CA ASN A 33 45.65 -1.47 26.55
C ASN A 33 45.71 -2.74 27.41
N GLU A 34 44.71 -3.62 27.34
CA GLU A 34 44.94 -5.06 27.52
C GLU A 34 44.09 -5.86 26.53
N SER A 35 44.79 -6.28 25.48
CA SER A 35 44.47 -7.39 24.61
C SER A 35 44.24 -8.67 25.42
N HIS A 36 43.04 -9.25 25.33
CA HIS A 36 42.86 -10.68 25.62
C HIS A 36 42.39 -11.43 24.38
N GLN A 37 43.27 -12.36 24.03
CA GLN A 37 43.28 -13.20 22.86
C GLN A 37 42.05 -14.09 22.80
N ARG A 38 41.55 -14.23 21.58
CA ARG A 38 40.77 -15.36 21.09
C ARG A 38 41.34 -16.68 21.61
N GLY A 39 40.61 -17.33 22.50
CA GLY A 39 40.62 -18.78 22.60
C GLY A 39 39.80 -19.32 21.42
N ALA A 40 40.48 -19.95 20.48
CA ALA A 40 39.84 -20.73 19.42
C ALA A 40 39.20 -21.97 20.05
N GLU A 41 37.89 -21.94 20.26
CA GLU A 41 37.11 -23.15 20.46
C GLU A 41 36.68 -23.67 19.08
N ALA A 42 37.06 -24.92 18.83
CA ALA A 42 36.74 -25.70 17.64
C ALA A 42 35.22 -25.79 17.41
N PRO A 43 34.76 -26.03 16.16
CA PRO A 43 33.35 -26.08 15.84
C PRO A 43 32.75 -27.34 16.46
N ASN A 44 32.06 -27.17 17.58
CA ASN A 44 31.24 -28.21 18.16
C ASN A 44 29.96 -28.28 17.31
N ASN A 45 29.80 -29.37 16.53
CA ASN A 45 28.57 -29.75 15.84
C ASN A 45 27.47 -30.08 16.87
N GLY A 46 27.05 -29.07 17.64
CA GLY A 46 25.96 -29.18 18.61
C GLY A 46 24.63 -29.25 17.87
N LEU A 47 24.02 -30.43 17.84
CA LEU A 47 22.62 -30.62 17.45
C LEU A 47 21.76 -29.67 18.29
N ALA A 48 21.24 -28.61 17.67
CA ALA A 48 20.28 -27.72 18.31
C ALA A 48 19.05 -28.53 18.71
N PHE A 49 18.72 -28.54 20.01
CA PHE A 49 17.53 -29.23 20.50
C PHE A 49 16.28 -28.72 19.77
N PRO A 50 15.38 -29.63 19.32
CA PRO A 50 14.21 -29.22 18.56
C PRO A 50 13.28 -28.34 19.39
N ARG A 51 12.79 -27.26 18.77
CA ARG A 51 11.76 -26.41 19.38
C ARG A 51 10.49 -27.24 19.53
N ILE A 52 10.04 -27.44 20.77
CA ILE A 52 8.85 -28.23 21.05
C ILE A 52 7.61 -27.44 20.62
N VAL A 53 6.95 -27.91 19.55
CA VAL A 53 5.65 -27.37 19.08
C VAL A 53 4.50 -28.20 19.63
N SER A 54 4.69 -29.51 19.67
CA SER A 54 3.76 -30.48 20.23
C SER A 54 4.50 -31.31 21.30
N PRO A 55 4.14 -31.23 22.59
CA PRO A 55 4.81 -31.98 23.66
C PRO A 55 4.79 -33.50 23.42
N ASN A 56 3.68 -33.99 22.87
CA ASN A 56 3.50 -35.39 22.48
C ASN A 56 3.77 -35.62 20.98
N GLY A 57 4.64 -34.81 20.38
CA GLY A 57 4.98 -34.92 18.96
C GLY A 57 5.78 -36.19 18.68
N ASP A 58 5.42 -36.86 17.60
CA ASP A 58 5.96 -38.14 17.11
C ASP A 58 6.96 -37.97 15.96
N LEU A 59 7.23 -36.73 15.54
CA LEU A 59 8.06 -36.40 14.39
C LEU A 59 8.90 -35.13 14.67
N ILE A 60 10.15 -35.12 14.20
CA ILE A 60 10.96 -33.90 14.10
C ILE A 60 11.00 -33.45 12.64
N ILE A 61 10.63 -32.19 12.41
CA ILE A 61 10.86 -31.52 11.12
C ILE A 61 12.12 -30.68 11.23
N GLU A 62 13.09 -30.91 10.36
CA GLU A 62 14.29 -30.08 10.24
C GLU A 62 14.25 -29.28 8.95
N HIS A 63 14.37 -27.95 9.04
CA HIS A 63 14.52 -27.07 7.89
C HIS A 63 15.99 -26.77 7.65
N THR A 64 16.45 -27.07 6.43
CA THR A 64 17.82 -26.83 5.99
C THR A 64 17.84 -25.89 4.79
N ASP A 65 18.68 -24.86 4.83
CA ASP A 65 18.92 -23.98 3.69
C ASP A 65 20.36 -24.18 3.20
N PRO A 66 20.58 -24.83 2.04
CA PRO A 66 21.94 -25.10 1.54
C PRO A 66 22.69 -23.82 1.15
N SER A 67 21.98 -22.70 0.98
CA SER A 67 22.55 -21.40 0.62
C SER A 67 22.88 -20.52 1.83
N SER A 68 22.47 -20.92 3.03
CA SER A 68 22.67 -20.17 4.26
C SER A 68 23.54 -20.96 5.24
N THR A 69 24.47 -20.28 5.91
CA THR A 69 25.23 -20.85 7.03
C THR A 69 24.48 -20.75 8.36
N ALA A 70 23.22 -20.29 8.33
CA ALA A 70 22.39 -20.16 9.53
C ALA A 70 22.02 -21.54 10.10
N ASP A 71 21.89 -21.61 11.43
CA ASP A 71 21.54 -22.82 12.15
C ASP A 71 20.27 -23.49 11.58
N ASN A 72 20.36 -24.79 11.32
CA ASN A 72 19.20 -25.61 10.98
C ASN A 72 18.13 -25.45 12.06
N MET A 73 16.89 -25.22 11.65
CA MET A 73 15.77 -25.11 12.59
C MET A 73 15.01 -26.43 12.65
N SER A 74 14.88 -26.99 13.84
CA SER A 74 14.17 -28.23 14.09
C SER A 74 12.95 -28.00 14.98
N TRP A 75 11.84 -28.69 14.68
CA TRP A 75 10.58 -28.62 15.44
C TRP A 75 10.04 -30.01 15.74
N GLN A 76 9.70 -30.27 16.99
CA GLN A 76 8.98 -31.49 17.39
C GLN A 76 7.47 -31.27 17.22
N VAL A 77 6.83 -32.09 16.38
CA VAL A 77 5.49 -31.87 15.82
C VAL A 77 4.64 -33.15 15.84
N SER A 78 3.33 -33.01 15.69
CA SER A 78 2.42 -34.15 15.50
C SER A 78 2.23 -34.44 14.01
N SER A 79 2.73 -35.59 13.53
CA SER A 79 2.59 -36.04 12.14
C SER A 79 1.12 -36.12 11.73
N LYS A 80 0.27 -36.65 12.63
CA LYS A 80 -1.19 -36.77 12.45
C LYS A 80 -1.84 -35.41 12.13
N LEU A 81 -1.56 -34.38 12.94
CA LEU A 81 -2.15 -33.05 12.75
C LEU A 81 -1.65 -32.37 11.48
N LEU A 82 -0.37 -32.56 11.12
CA LEU A 82 0.18 -32.03 9.88
C LEU A 82 -0.48 -32.66 8.65
N ILE A 83 -0.62 -33.99 8.63
CA ILE A 83 -1.29 -34.74 7.55
C ILE A 83 -2.78 -34.36 7.45
N GLU A 84 -3.44 -34.12 8.57
CA GLU A 84 -4.85 -33.73 8.61
C GLU A 84 -5.05 -32.32 8.03
N LYS A 85 -4.23 -31.35 8.44
CA LYS A 85 -4.48 -29.93 8.15
C LYS A 85 -3.69 -29.37 6.97
N SER A 86 -2.74 -30.13 6.40
CA SER A 86 -1.94 -29.68 5.28
C SER A 86 -1.85 -30.74 4.17
N PRO A 87 -2.36 -30.45 2.97
CA PRO A 87 -2.17 -31.31 1.80
C PRO A 87 -0.70 -31.53 1.44
N TYR A 88 0.14 -30.51 1.66
CA TYR A 88 1.58 -30.61 1.45
C TYR A 88 2.22 -31.68 2.35
N PHE A 89 2.00 -31.62 3.66
CA PHE A 89 2.52 -32.62 4.59
C PHE A 89 1.87 -34.00 4.40
N ARG A 90 0.59 -34.06 4.03
CA ARG A 90 -0.07 -35.31 3.65
C ARG A 90 0.62 -36.00 2.47
N ALA A 91 1.05 -35.23 1.48
CA ALA A 91 1.76 -35.77 0.34
C ALA A 91 3.20 -36.15 0.73
N MET A 92 3.95 -35.24 1.35
CA MET A 92 5.35 -35.46 1.73
C MET A 92 5.54 -36.67 2.65
N LEU A 93 4.66 -36.84 3.64
CA LEU A 93 4.73 -37.91 4.64
C LEU A 93 4.03 -39.20 4.18
N ASP A 94 3.61 -39.28 2.92
CA ASP A 94 3.01 -40.49 2.35
C ASP A 94 4.10 -41.58 2.16
N PRO A 95 3.93 -42.77 2.77
CA PRO A 95 4.95 -43.81 2.78
C PRO A 95 5.22 -44.42 1.41
N VAL A 96 4.39 -44.17 0.41
CA VAL A 96 4.54 -44.75 -0.94
C VAL A 96 5.03 -43.71 -1.93
N LYS A 97 4.47 -42.49 -1.88
CA LYS A 97 4.64 -41.51 -2.96
C LYS A 97 6.01 -40.81 -2.95
N PHE A 98 6.49 -40.38 -1.79
CA PHE A 98 7.66 -39.51 -1.68
C PHE A 98 8.84 -40.20 -0.98
N ALA A 99 10.06 -39.74 -1.28
CA ALA A 99 11.27 -40.34 -0.71
C ALA A 99 11.34 -40.08 0.80
N GLU A 100 10.93 -38.89 1.20
CA GLU A 100 10.82 -38.41 2.57
C GLU A 100 9.87 -39.30 3.38
N GLY A 101 8.68 -39.62 2.85
CA GLY A 101 7.73 -40.52 3.49
C GLY A 101 8.22 -41.97 3.58
N ARG A 102 8.93 -42.48 2.56
CA ARG A 102 9.57 -43.81 2.61
C ARG A 102 10.67 -43.88 3.66
N GLN A 103 11.52 -42.85 3.74
CA GLN A 103 12.57 -42.75 4.75
C GLN A 103 11.98 -42.66 6.15
N LEU A 104 10.93 -41.88 6.34
CA LEU A 104 10.20 -41.81 7.60
C LEU A 104 9.67 -43.18 8.02
N ALA A 105 9.04 -43.93 7.11
CA ALA A 105 8.54 -45.27 7.40
C ALA A 105 9.67 -46.23 7.83
N GLN A 106 10.82 -46.18 7.17
CA GLN A 106 12.00 -46.97 7.52
C GLN A 106 12.56 -46.59 8.90
N GLN A 107 12.64 -45.30 9.22
CA GLN A 107 13.09 -44.83 10.54
C GLN A 107 12.15 -45.30 11.65
N VAL A 108 10.83 -45.18 11.44
CA VAL A 108 9.82 -45.65 12.40
C VAL A 108 9.92 -47.17 12.60
N GLU A 109 10.10 -47.94 11.54
CA GLU A 109 10.30 -49.39 11.64
C GLU A 109 11.57 -49.75 12.43
N ALA A 110 12.69 -49.07 12.15
CA ALA A 110 13.95 -49.28 12.87
C ALA A 110 13.83 -48.95 14.37
N LEU A 111 13.12 -47.87 14.72
CA LEU A 111 12.89 -47.47 16.11
C LEU A 111 11.99 -48.47 16.87
N ASN A 112 10.99 -49.04 16.18
CA ASN A 112 10.12 -50.07 16.75
C ASN A 112 10.87 -51.39 16.99
N VAL A 113 11.76 -51.79 16.07
CA VAL A 113 12.60 -53.00 16.22
C VAL A 113 13.55 -52.85 17.42
N ASN A 114 14.22 -51.69 17.55
CA ASN A 114 15.12 -51.43 18.68
C ASN A 114 14.39 -51.34 20.03
N SER A 115 13.14 -50.89 20.04
CA SER A 115 12.32 -50.84 21.26
C SER A 115 11.90 -52.24 21.73
N ASN A 116 11.70 -53.18 20.81
CA ASN A 116 11.33 -54.55 21.12
C ASN A 116 12.52 -55.44 21.53
N SER A 117 13.72 -55.19 20.99
CA SER A 117 14.95 -55.93 21.36
C SER A 117 15.51 -55.57 22.74
N HIS A 118 15.17 -54.40 23.28
CA HIS A 118 15.54 -53.98 24.64
C HIS A 118 14.50 -54.33 25.72
N SER A 119 13.45 -55.10 25.38
CA SER A 119 12.36 -55.42 26.31
C SER A 119 12.65 -56.54 27.33
N GLU A 120 13.81 -57.22 27.27
CA GLU A 120 14.16 -58.27 28.24
C GLU A 120 14.97 -57.81 29.47
N PHE A 121 15.47 -56.56 29.51
CA PHE A 121 16.16 -56.01 30.69
C PHE A 121 15.90 -54.51 30.85
N LYS A 122 14.71 -54.12 31.34
CA LYS A 122 14.50 -52.75 31.84
C LYS A 122 15.03 -52.62 33.26
N ALA A 123 16.24 -52.09 33.40
CA ALA A 123 16.66 -51.45 34.63
C ALA A 123 15.95 -50.09 34.74
N GLU A 124 15.38 -49.82 35.91
CA GLU A 124 14.88 -48.50 36.29
C GLU A 124 16.03 -47.47 36.22
N ASN A 125 15.80 -46.33 35.56
CA ASN A 125 16.64 -45.11 35.51
C ASN A 125 17.42 -44.76 34.22
N ASP A 126 16.98 -45.15 33.02
CA ASP A 126 17.56 -44.59 31.78
C ASP A 126 16.54 -43.73 31.02
N GLU A 127 16.42 -42.46 31.42
CA GLU A 127 15.79 -41.38 30.62
C GLU A 127 16.71 -40.98 29.46
N GLY A 128 17.08 -41.95 28.61
CA GLY A 128 17.70 -41.64 27.33
C GLY A 128 16.71 -40.84 26.47
N PRO A 129 17.15 -39.81 25.73
CA PRO A 129 16.27 -39.03 24.87
C PRO A 129 15.62 -39.97 23.85
N ILE A 130 14.28 -40.03 23.87
CA ILE A 130 13.49 -40.80 22.91
C ILE A 130 13.88 -40.32 21.51
N SER A 131 14.55 -41.18 20.75
CA SER A 131 14.96 -40.88 19.37
C SER A 131 13.70 -40.84 18.51
N LEU A 132 13.28 -39.64 18.13
CA LEU A 132 12.15 -39.42 17.23
C LEU A 132 12.63 -39.43 15.77
N PRO A 133 11.81 -39.92 14.83
CA PRO A 133 12.15 -39.85 13.42
C PRO A 133 12.27 -38.39 12.95
N VAL A 134 13.17 -38.15 11.99
CA VAL A 134 13.50 -36.82 11.46
C VAL A 134 13.19 -36.76 9.97
N VAL A 135 12.43 -35.75 9.58
CA VAL A 135 12.15 -35.41 8.17
C VAL A 135 12.77 -34.06 7.84
N HIS A 136 13.57 -34.04 6.78
CA HIS A 136 14.23 -32.82 6.31
C HIS A 136 13.37 -32.10 5.27
N ILE A 137 13.23 -30.78 5.42
CA ILE A 137 12.60 -29.88 4.46
C ILE A 137 13.67 -28.92 3.95
N THR A 138 14.02 -29.06 2.69
CA THR A 138 14.95 -28.12 2.05
C THR A 138 14.27 -26.79 1.76
N ALA A 139 14.97 -25.69 2.01
CA ALA A 139 14.49 -24.36 1.71
C ALA A 139 14.13 -24.23 0.23
N ASN A 140 12.90 -23.79 -0.03
CA ASN A 140 12.44 -23.41 -1.36
C ASN A 140 12.37 -21.88 -1.46
N THR A 141 12.08 -21.36 -2.65
CA THR A 141 11.87 -19.92 -2.90
C THR A 141 10.96 -19.28 -1.85
N VAL A 142 9.84 -19.92 -1.50
CA VAL A 142 8.83 -19.36 -0.59
C VAL A 142 9.34 -19.31 0.86
N THR A 143 9.96 -20.39 1.36
CA THR A 143 10.48 -20.45 2.72
C THR A 143 11.70 -19.54 2.88
N ARG A 144 12.52 -19.36 1.83
CA ARG A 144 13.62 -18.40 1.81
C ARG A 144 13.14 -16.96 1.89
N LEU A 145 12.13 -16.57 1.08
CA LEU A 145 11.56 -15.22 1.11
C LEU A 145 10.85 -14.90 2.45
N CYS A 146 10.19 -15.89 3.06
CA CYS A 146 9.46 -15.68 4.29
C CYS A 146 10.35 -15.76 5.54
N GLY A 147 11.36 -16.62 5.51
CA GLY A 147 12.23 -16.96 6.63
C GLY A 147 11.72 -18.15 7.43
N PRO A 148 12.63 -18.91 8.09
CA PRO A 148 12.31 -20.16 8.76
C PRO A 148 11.46 -19.95 10.04
N ASP A 149 11.51 -18.79 10.69
CA ASP A 149 10.62 -18.48 11.81
C ASP A 149 9.13 -18.46 11.41
N VAL A 150 8.81 -17.99 10.21
CA VAL A 150 7.43 -17.97 9.70
C VAL A 150 6.98 -19.39 9.35
N LEU A 151 7.89 -20.23 8.84
CA LEU A 151 7.62 -21.66 8.65
C LEU A 151 7.33 -22.34 10.00
N GLY A 152 8.13 -22.05 11.03
CA GLY A 152 7.88 -22.52 12.39
C GLY A 152 6.52 -22.05 12.93
N LEU A 153 6.13 -20.80 12.66
CA LEU A 153 4.81 -20.27 13.01
C LEU A 153 3.69 -21.01 12.27
N PHE A 154 3.86 -21.30 10.98
CA PHE A 154 2.91 -22.08 10.19
C PHE A 154 2.70 -23.47 10.78
N ILE A 155 3.79 -24.19 11.06
CA ILE A 155 3.76 -25.51 11.72
C ILE A 155 3.06 -25.43 13.08
N LYS A 156 3.35 -24.38 13.86
CA LYS A 156 2.70 -24.13 15.16
C LYS A 156 1.19 -23.94 15.03
N VAL A 157 0.71 -23.24 13.99
CA VAL A 157 -0.74 -23.10 13.73
C VAL A 157 -1.37 -24.45 13.37
N LEU A 158 -0.72 -25.28 12.56
CA LEU A 158 -1.25 -26.61 12.21
C LEU A 158 -1.39 -27.50 13.46
N CYS A 159 -0.38 -27.47 14.34
CA CYS A 159 -0.36 -28.26 15.56
C CYS A 159 -1.09 -27.62 16.76
N LEU A 160 -1.90 -26.57 16.55
CA LEU A 160 -2.54 -25.84 17.65
C LEU A 160 -3.37 -26.72 18.61
N ASP A 161 -3.97 -27.79 18.09
CA ASP A 161 -4.85 -28.66 18.87
C ASP A 161 -4.12 -29.70 19.73
N SER A 162 -2.80 -29.84 19.59
CA SER A 162 -1.98 -30.65 20.50
C SER A 162 -1.38 -29.86 21.66
N MET A 163 -1.64 -28.56 21.75
CA MET A 163 -1.13 -27.70 22.83
C MET A 163 -2.08 -27.66 24.01
N ASP A 164 -1.53 -27.51 25.21
CA ASP A 164 -2.32 -27.23 26.42
C ASP A 164 -3.08 -25.91 26.28
N ASP A 165 -4.26 -25.83 26.89
CA ASP A 165 -5.15 -24.66 26.78
C ASP A 165 -4.47 -23.34 27.17
N HIS A 166 -3.64 -23.35 28.21
CA HIS A 166 -2.89 -22.15 28.64
C HIS A 166 -1.88 -21.70 27.58
N VAL A 167 -1.14 -22.64 26.98
CA VAL A 167 -0.17 -22.36 25.92
C VAL A 167 -0.89 -21.89 24.66
N LYS A 168 -2.02 -22.53 24.32
CA LYS A 168 -2.89 -22.17 23.20
C LYS A 168 -3.41 -20.75 23.35
N GLN A 169 -3.92 -20.37 24.51
CA GLN A 169 -4.44 -19.02 24.77
C GLN A 169 -3.34 -17.95 24.72
N SER A 170 -2.17 -18.23 25.30
CA SER A 170 -1.00 -17.34 25.22
C SER A 170 -0.55 -17.13 23.77
N PHE A 171 -0.46 -18.21 22.99
CA PHE A 171 -0.13 -18.15 21.57
C PHE A 171 -1.15 -17.38 20.75
N GLN A 172 -2.46 -17.64 20.95
CA GLN A 172 -3.53 -16.91 20.28
C GLN A 172 -3.51 -15.40 20.61
N GLY A 173 -3.23 -15.06 21.88
CA GLY A 173 -3.06 -13.68 22.32
C GLY A 173 -1.90 -12.96 21.63
N ALA A 174 -0.75 -13.63 21.50
CA ALA A 174 0.39 -13.11 20.76
C ALA A 174 0.07 -12.95 19.26
N LEU A 175 -0.51 -13.99 18.64
CA LEU A 175 -0.87 -13.99 17.22
C LEU A 175 -1.89 -12.90 16.87
N ARG A 176 -2.80 -12.56 17.79
CA ARG A 176 -3.83 -11.53 17.60
C ARG A 176 -3.26 -10.16 17.28
N ILE A 177 -2.11 -9.81 17.86
CA ILE A 177 -1.46 -8.49 17.73
C ILE A 177 -0.15 -8.56 16.93
N GLU A 178 0.12 -9.70 16.30
CA GLU A 178 1.31 -9.92 15.50
C GLU A 178 1.40 -8.92 14.33
N SER A 179 2.60 -8.73 13.79
CA SER A 179 2.82 -7.75 12.73
C SER A 179 2.14 -8.17 11.41
N PRO A 180 1.60 -7.21 10.63
CA PRO A 180 1.08 -7.50 9.29
C PRO A 180 2.11 -8.15 8.35
N SER A 181 3.39 -7.88 8.52
CA SER A 181 4.44 -8.49 7.70
C SER A 181 4.55 -10.00 7.98
N THR A 182 4.62 -10.38 9.26
CA THR A 182 4.66 -11.80 9.70
C THR A 182 3.40 -12.54 9.22
N ILE A 183 2.21 -11.97 9.41
CA ILE A 183 0.95 -12.61 9.02
C ILE A 183 0.79 -12.71 7.49
N ALA A 184 1.23 -11.70 6.74
CA ALA A 184 1.21 -11.76 5.28
C ALA A 184 2.17 -12.85 4.74
N LYS A 185 3.36 -12.98 5.33
CA LYS A 185 4.29 -14.09 5.03
C LYS A 185 3.69 -15.45 5.40
N LEU A 186 3.02 -15.54 6.56
CA LEU A 186 2.32 -16.75 6.99
C LEU A 186 1.23 -17.17 5.98
N ILE A 187 0.46 -16.21 5.48
CA ILE A 187 -0.53 -16.43 4.41
C ILE A 187 0.16 -16.91 3.13
N HIS A 188 1.28 -16.31 2.75
CA HIS A 188 2.02 -16.71 1.54
C HIS A 188 2.55 -18.15 1.63
N ILE A 189 3.13 -18.56 2.77
CA ILE A 189 3.53 -19.97 3.01
C ILE A 189 2.30 -20.88 2.94
N ALA A 190 1.22 -20.50 3.62
CA ALA A 190 0.03 -21.32 3.67
C ALA A 190 -0.63 -21.51 2.29
N ASP A 191 -0.62 -20.49 1.44
CA ASP A 191 -1.08 -20.57 0.05
C ASP A 191 -0.18 -21.50 -0.78
N ALA A 192 1.14 -21.35 -0.67
CA ALA A 192 2.12 -22.22 -1.35
C ALA A 192 2.01 -23.70 -0.94
N PHE A 193 1.66 -23.97 0.32
CA PHE A 193 1.44 -25.31 0.85
C PHE A 193 -0.02 -25.77 0.79
N ASN A 194 -0.89 -25.03 0.09
CA ASN A 194 -2.32 -25.32 -0.09
C ASN A 194 -3.05 -25.59 1.24
N SER A 195 -2.70 -24.84 2.28
CA SER A 195 -3.11 -25.01 3.67
C SER A 195 -3.61 -23.68 4.26
N LEU A 196 -4.35 -22.91 3.46
CA LEU A 196 -4.79 -21.57 3.83
C LEU A 196 -5.94 -21.58 4.86
N ASP A 197 -6.76 -22.63 4.88
CA ASP A 197 -7.95 -22.71 5.74
C ASP A 197 -7.65 -22.74 7.24
N PRO A 198 -6.66 -23.50 7.76
CA PRO A 198 -6.23 -23.40 9.15
C PRO A 198 -5.83 -21.97 9.55
N ILE A 199 -5.15 -21.24 8.66
CA ILE A 199 -4.73 -19.85 8.91
C ILE A 199 -5.94 -18.91 8.93
N LYS A 200 -6.87 -19.06 7.98
CA LYS A 200 -8.12 -18.29 7.97
C LYS A 200 -8.93 -18.52 9.24
N ALA A 201 -9.10 -19.78 9.64
CA ALA A 201 -9.88 -20.17 10.81
C ALA A 201 -9.32 -19.57 12.10
N ILE A 202 -7.99 -19.64 12.31
CA ILE A 202 -7.38 -19.06 13.51
C ILE A 202 -7.42 -17.53 13.50
N LEU A 203 -7.14 -16.87 12.37
CA LEU A 203 -7.16 -15.41 12.31
C LEU A 203 -8.57 -14.84 12.52
N HIS A 204 -9.60 -15.58 12.07
CA HIS A 204 -11.00 -15.23 12.30
C HIS A 204 -11.39 -15.46 13.77
N SER A 205 -10.99 -16.59 14.39
CA SER A 205 -11.36 -16.90 15.77
C SER A 205 -10.72 -15.94 16.79
N ILE A 206 -9.50 -15.47 16.54
CA ILE A 206 -8.80 -14.54 17.43
C ILE A 206 -9.16 -13.06 17.18
N ASP A 207 -9.99 -12.75 16.17
CA ASP A 207 -10.27 -11.39 15.71
C ASP A 207 -8.97 -10.57 15.55
N TYR A 208 -8.16 -10.98 14.57
CA TYR A 208 -6.84 -10.39 14.31
C TYR A 208 -6.89 -8.86 14.20
N GLN A 209 -5.97 -8.18 14.90
CA GLN A 209 -6.02 -6.74 15.13
C GLN A 209 -5.11 -5.90 14.22
N TYR A 210 -4.41 -6.51 13.25
CA TYR A 210 -3.49 -5.81 12.35
C TYR A 210 -2.32 -5.11 13.06
N GLY A 211 -1.86 -5.70 14.16
CA GLY A 211 -0.76 -5.21 15.00
C GLY A 211 -1.22 -4.50 16.29
N LYS A 212 -0.25 -4.01 17.06
CA LYS A 212 -0.46 -3.41 18.40
C LYS A 212 -1.41 -2.20 18.46
N LYS A 213 -1.60 -1.48 17.35
CA LYS A 213 -2.47 -0.30 17.30
C LYS A 213 -3.97 -0.64 17.21
N GLY A 214 -4.30 -1.92 17.02
CA GLY A 214 -5.68 -2.39 17.05
C GLY A 214 -6.46 -2.16 15.76
N ARG A 215 -7.56 -2.92 15.60
CA ARG A 215 -8.44 -2.91 14.43
C ARG A 215 -9.13 -1.56 14.18
N ALA A 216 -9.40 -0.79 15.25
CA ALA A 216 -10.02 0.52 15.13
C ALA A 216 -9.20 1.46 14.22
N SER A 217 -7.87 1.39 14.31
CA SER A 217 -6.94 2.22 13.53
C SER A 217 -6.96 1.93 12.03
N VAL A 218 -7.46 0.77 11.59
CA VAL A 218 -7.50 0.33 10.19
C VAL A 218 -8.91 0.27 9.60
N SER A 219 -9.93 0.47 10.44
CA SER A 219 -11.35 0.33 10.04
C SER A 219 -11.94 1.55 9.35
N ARG A 220 -11.27 2.70 9.40
CA ARG A 220 -11.70 3.94 8.75
C ARG A 220 -10.51 4.62 8.10
N PHE A 221 -10.75 5.18 6.92
CA PHE A 221 -9.75 6.00 6.26
C PHE A 221 -9.50 7.29 7.07
N SER A 222 -8.23 7.66 7.17
CA SER A 222 -7.79 8.95 7.73
C SER A 222 -6.49 9.39 7.05
N THR A 223 -6.22 10.69 7.06
CA THR A 223 -4.99 11.26 6.47
C THR A 223 -3.71 10.74 7.15
N ALA A 224 -3.80 10.26 8.39
CA ALA A 224 -2.68 9.61 9.06
C ALA A 224 -2.23 8.31 8.38
N LEU A 225 -3.14 7.62 7.68
CA LEU A 225 -2.82 6.39 6.95
C LEU A 225 -1.98 6.64 5.68
N LEU A 226 -2.01 7.85 5.12
CA LEU A 226 -1.21 8.24 3.95
C LEU A 226 0.30 8.15 4.21
N LYS A 227 0.72 8.18 5.49
CA LYS A 227 2.12 8.05 5.91
C LYS A 227 2.59 6.59 6.01
N MET A 228 1.72 5.61 5.75
CA MET A 228 2.08 4.20 5.82
C MET A 228 2.91 3.80 4.60
N LYS A 229 3.91 2.95 4.82
CA LYS A 229 4.69 2.35 3.73
C LYS A 229 3.79 1.48 2.85
N GLU A 230 3.98 1.54 1.54
CA GLU A 230 3.23 0.76 0.54
C GLU A 230 3.20 -0.73 0.87
N ASP A 231 4.34 -1.31 1.22
CA ASP A 231 4.47 -2.73 1.58
C ASP A 231 3.50 -3.13 2.70
N ARG A 232 3.39 -2.28 3.74
CA ARG A 232 2.45 -2.51 4.84
C ARG A 232 0.99 -2.36 4.41
N ILE A 233 0.69 -1.44 3.49
CA ILE A 233 -0.66 -1.26 2.92
C ILE A 233 -1.06 -2.54 2.19
N ARG A 234 -0.20 -3.03 1.30
CA ARG A 234 -0.39 -4.25 0.51
C ARG A 234 -0.54 -5.51 1.37
N GLN A 235 0.29 -5.65 2.41
CA GLN A 235 0.15 -6.73 3.40
C GLN A 235 -1.22 -6.73 4.07
N ILE A 236 -1.71 -5.55 4.51
CA ILE A 236 -3.04 -5.43 5.13
C ILE A 236 -4.16 -5.76 4.13
N ILE A 237 -4.01 -5.39 2.85
CA ILE A 237 -4.95 -5.80 1.79
C ILE A 237 -4.99 -7.33 1.68
N LEU A 238 -3.84 -7.99 1.56
CA LEU A 238 -3.77 -9.45 1.49
C LEU A 238 -4.42 -10.11 2.72
N ILE A 239 -4.07 -9.67 3.92
CA ILE A 239 -4.64 -10.24 5.16
C ILE A 239 -6.15 -10.03 5.24
N SER A 240 -6.62 -8.81 5.03
CA SER A 240 -8.04 -8.47 5.09
C SER A 240 -8.86 -9.23 4.03
N LYS A 241 -8.31 -9.44 2.84
CA LYS A 241 -8.89 -10.28 1.78
C LYS A 241 -9.00 -11.73 2.25
N THR A 242 -7.93 -12.30 2.80
CA THR A 242 -7.88 -13.69 3.26
C THR A 242 -8.88 -13.98 4.38
N ILE A 243 -9.01 -13.07 5.36
CA ILE A 243 -9.98 -13.22 6.46
C ILE A 243 -11.38 -12.69 6.11
N GLN A 244 -11.60 -12.24 4.87
CA GLN A 244 -12.88 -11.72 4.37
C GLN A 244 -13.44 -10.54 5.18
N ASN A 245 -12.58 -9.57 5.53
CA ASN A 245 -12.98 -8.35 6.24
C ASN A 245 -13.22 -7.19 5.24
N PRO A 246 -14.46 -6.98 4.77
CA PRO A 246 -14.75 -6.05 3.67
C PRO A 246 -14.41 -4.60 4.00
N VAL A 247 -14.58 -4.19 5.25
CA VAL A 247 -14.33 -2.81 5.69
C VAL A 247 -12.85 -2.46 5.56
N VAL A 248 -11.97 -3.33 6.09
CA VAL A 248 -10.52 -3.09 6.04
C VAL A 248 -10.00 -3.23 4.62
N THR A 249 -10.47 -4.23 3.85
CA THR A 249 -10.09 -4.37 2.44
C THR A 249 -10.45 -3.13 1.64
N ARG A 250 -11.66 -2.59 1.85
CA ARG A 250 -12.11 -1.37 1.17
C ARG A 250 -11.25 -0.16 1.55
N VAL A 251 -11.00 0.08 2.84
CA VAL A 251 -10.17 1.20 3.30
C VAL A 251 -8.75 1.13 2.75
N PHE A 252 -8.13 -0.05 2.76
CA PHE A 252 -6.72 -0.18 2.34
C PHE A 252 -6.53 -0.23 0.83
N THR A 253 -7.50 -0.76 0.08
CA THR A 253 -7.49 -0.63 -1.39
C THR A 253 -7.72 0.82 -1.83
N HIS A 254 -8.61 1.55 -1.15
CA HIS A 254 -8.75 3.00 -1.34
C HIS A 254 -7.46 3.75 -1.02
N LEU A 255 -6.80 3.42 0.08
CA LEU A 255 -5.52 4.03 0.46
C LEU A 255 -4.43 3.80 -0.59
N LEU A 256 -4.31 2.58 -1.12
CA LEU A 256 -3.34 2.25 -2.17
C LEU A 256 -3.61 3.04 -3.46
N ILE A 257 -4.88 3.23 -3.84
CA ILE A 257 -5.26 4.08 -4.98
C ILE A 257 -4.73 5.51 -4.82
N LEU A 258 -4.86 6.09 -3.62
CA LEU A 258 -4.46 7.48 -3.34
C LEU A 258 -2.95 7.66 -3.31
N VAL A 259 -2.26 6.84 -2.51
CA VAL A 259 -0.80 6.91 -2.33
C VAL A 259 -0.07 6.53 -3.61
N GLY A 260 -0.63 5.60 -4.39
CA GLY A 260 0.05 5.03 -5.54
C GLY A 260 0.83 3.77 -5.16
N SER A 261 1.44 3.16 -6.16
CA SER A 261 2.25 1.96 -5.97
C SER A 261 3.45 2.02 -6.90
N LYS A 262 4.61 1.59 -6.40
CA LYS A 262 5.84 1.48 -7.19
C LYS A 262 5.74 0.44 -8.31
N PHE A 263 4.82 -0.51 -8.19
CA PHE A 263 4.55 -1.54 -9.21
C PHE A 263 3.66 -1.06 -10.36
N TRP A 264 3.31 0.24 -10.41
CA TRP A 264 2.42 0.81 -11.43
C TRP A 264 3.13 1.61 -12.53
N PHE A 265 4.46 1.64 -12.54
CA PHE A 265 5.24 2.51 -13.44
C PHE A 265 5.06 2.16 -14.93
N ASN A 266 5.03 0.87 -15.28
CA ASN A 266 4.94 0.38 -16.66
C ASN A 266 3.72 -0.54 -16.86
N SER A 267 2.53 -0.10 -16.42
CA SER A 267 1.35 -0.97 -16.29
C SER A 267 1.48 -1.96 -15.12
N PRO A 268 0.37 -2.41 -14.51
CA PRO A 268 0.38 -3.44 -13.48
C PRO A 268 0.71 -4.81 -14.10
N GLU A 269 2.01 -5.09 -14.26
CA GLU A 269 2.51 -6.41 -14.62
C GLU A 269 3.04 -7.15 -13.38
N PRO A 270 2.91 -8.49 -13.32
CA PRO A 270 3.54 -9.28 -12.26
C PRO A 270 5.06 -9.05 -12.27
N PRO A 271 5.70 -8.84 -11.10
CA PRO A 271 7.14 -8.73 -11.02
C PRO A 271 7.85 -9.95 -11.62
N SER A 272 8.91 -9.71 -12.39
CA SER A 272 9.79 -10.76 -12.89
C SER A 272 10.55 -11.42 -11.74
N GLY A 273 10.59 -12.75 -11.70
CA GLY A 273 11.35 -13.52 -10.71
C GLY A 273 10.58 -13.88 -9.44
N GLU A 274 11.30 -14.04 -8.33
CA GLU A 274 10.73 -14.43 -7.03
C GLU A 274 10.12 -13.23 -6.32
N TYR A 275 8.83 -13.29 -5.97
CA TYR A 275 8.16 -12.20 -5.27
C TYR A 275 7.14 -12.69 -4.24
N LEU A 276 6.97 -11.90 -3.18
CA LEU A 276 5.91 -12.12 -2.19
C LEU A 276 4.54 -11.73 -2.77
N GLN A 277 3.50 -12.51 -2.47
CA GLN A 277 2.16 -12.39 -3.08
C GLN A 277 1.52 -11.00 -3.02
N TRP A 278 1.85 -10.16 -2.03
CA TRP A 278 1.25 -8.82 -1.93
C TRP A 278 1.93 -7.78 -2.84
N HIS A 279 3.08 -8.08 -3.44
CA HIS A 279 3.69 -7.23 -4.47
C HIS A 279 2.81 -7.15 -5.74
N TYR A 280 2.00 -8.16 -6.01
CA TYR A 280 1.03 -8.18 -7.10
C TYR A 280 -0.29 -8.80 -6.64
N LEU A 281 -1.31 -7.96 -6.41
CA LEU A 281 -2.55 -8.38 -5.77
C LEU A 281 -3.41 -9.27 -6.70
N PRO A 282 -3.71 -10.52 -6.30
CA PRO A 282 -4.36 -11.47 -7.19
C PRO A 282 -5.85 -11.17 -7.42
N SER A 283 -6.45 -11.89 -8.38
CA SER A 283 -7.88 -11.82 -8.75
C SER A 283 -8.26 -10.55 -9.53
N ASN A 284 -7.36 -10.05 -10.39
CA ASN A 284 -7.52 -8.82 -11.17
C ASN A 284 -7.80 -7.58 -10.26
N VAL A 285 -7.32 -7.65 -9.01
CA VAL A 285 -7.44 -6.55 -8.03
C VAL A 285 -6.42 -5.47 -8.37
N GLU A 286 -5.17 -5.87 -8.65
CA GLU A 286 -4.08 -4.95 -8.95
C GLU A 286 -4.43 -3.98 -10.09
N GLU A 287 -4.93 -4.53 -11.19
CA GLU A 287 -5.26 -3.79 -12.39
C GLU A 287 -6.44 -2.85 -12.18
N GLU A 288 -7.49 -3.30 -11.47
CA GLU A 288 -8.63 -2.44 -11.12
C GLU A 288 -8.18 -1.26 -10.24
N LEU A 289 -7.31 -1.46 -9.25
CA LEU A 289 -6.80 -0.37 -8.42
C LEU A 289 -5.98 0.62 -9.24
N TYR A 290 -5.12 0.11 -10.13
CA TYR A 290 -4.38 0.94 -11.08
C TYR A 290 -5.32 1.76 -11.98
N TYR A 291 -6.34 1.13 -12.56
CA TYR A 291 -7.31 1.82 -13.42
C TYR A 291 -8.11 2.88 -12.68
N ARG A 292 -8.55 2.60 -11.45
CA ARG A 292 -9.24 3.58 -10.60
C ARG A 292 -8.36 4.78 -10.32
N ARG A 293 -7.08 4.56 -10.02
CA ARG A 293 -6.10 5.65 -9.89
C ARG A 293 -5.98 6.45 -11.18
N GLN A 294 -5.84 5.78 -12.33
CA GLN A 294 -5.72 6.47 -13.60
C GLN A 294 -6.96 7.34 -13.90
N CYS A 295 -8.16 6.87 -13.56
CA CYS A 295 -9.39 7.65 -13.66
C CYS A 295 -9.35 8.94 -12.81
N ILE A 296 -8.79 8.87 -11.60
CA ILE A 296 -8.61 10.03 -10.73
C ILE A 296 -7.58 11.00 -11.33
N MET A 297 -6.44 10.48 -11.78
CA MET A 297 -5.40 11.30 -12.42
C MET A 297 -5.93 11.99 -13.67
N ASN A 298 -6.65 11.26 -14.53
CA ASN A 298 -7.30 11.80 -15.72
C ASN A 298 -8.33 12.89 -15.36
N THR A 299 -9.04 12.75 -14.24
CA THR A 299 -9.99 13.78 -13.76
C THR A 299 -9.27 15.06 -13.36
N ILE A 300 -8.13 14.96 -12.68
CA ILE A 300 -7.30 16.11 -12.32
C ILE A 300 -6.73 16.77 -13.57
N THR A 301 -6.18 15.97 -14.49
CA THR A 301 -5.66 16.46 -15.77
C THR A 301 -6.74 17.15 -16.60
N ASP A 302 -7.96 16.60 -16.65
CA ASP A 302 -9.09 17.20 -17.37
C ASP A 302 -9.50 18.55 -16.76
N LEU A 303 -9.52 18.68 -15.42
CA LEU A 303 -9.77 19.96 -14.74
C LEU A 303 -8.71 21.01 -15.11
N GLN A 304 -7.44 20.62 -15.16
CA GLN A 304 -6.36 21.54 -15.55
C GLN A 304 -6.46 21.91 -17.03
N ALA A 305 -6.73 20.93 -17.89
CA ALA A 305 -6.92 21.12 -19.32
C ALA A 305 -8.13 22.01 -19.61
N TYR A 306 -9.20 21.93 -18.82
CA TYR A 306 -10.34 22.85 -18.91
C TYR A 306 -9.92 24.30 -18.73
N PHE A 307 -9.15 24.62 -17.68
CA PHE A 307 -8.67 25.99 -17.51
C PHE A 307 -7.66 26.40 -18.58
N LEU A 308 -6.75 25.51 -19.00
CA LEU A 308 -5.83 25.79 -20.10
C LEU A 308 -6.57 26.09 -21.42
N ARG A 309 -7.60 25.29 -21.77
CA ARG A 309 -8.51 25.57 -22.90
C ARG A 309 -9.26 26.88 -22.71
N ALA A 310 -9.78 27.14 -21.52
CA ALA A 310 -10.50 28.36 -21.16
C ALA A 310 -9.62 29.62 -21.14
N TYR A 311 -8.29 29.52 -21.15
CA TYR A 311 -7.36 30.65 -21.37
C TYR A 311 -6.53 30.58 -22.67
N GLY A 312 -6.74 29.57 -23.51
CA GLY A 312 -6.29 29.56 -24.91
C GLY A 312 -4.97 28.83 -25.16
N ALA A 313 -4.53 28.03 -24.18
CA ALA A 313 -3.35 27.17 -24.33
C ALA A 313 -3.60 25.90 -25.14
N LEU A 314 -4.86 25.49 -25.26
CA LEU A 314 -5.27 24.23 -25.87
C LEU A 314 -6.47 24.49 -26.80
N GLU A 315 -6.53 23.73 -27.89
CA GLU A 315 -7.64 23.77 -28.84
C GLU A 315 -8.93 23.19 -28.23
N ASP A 316 -10.08 23.68 -28.68
CA ASP A 316 -11.36 23.09 -28.34
C ASP A 316 -11.50 21.73 -29.03
N THR A 317 -11.95 20.74 -28.26
CA THR A 317 -12.06 19.34 -28.73
C THR A 317 -13.34 19.08 -29.53
N ASP A 318 -14.26 20.05 -29.57
CA ASP A 318 -15.46 19.99 -30.39
C ASP A 318 -15.20 20.65 -31.76
N PRO A 319 -15.33 19.91 -32.88
CA PRO A 319 -15.20 20.48 -34.21
C PRO A 319 -16.46 21.30 -34.51
N SER A 320 -16.49 22.56 -34.05
CA SER A 320 -17.41 23.53 -34.63
C SER A 320 -16.96 23.78 -36.08
N PRO A 321 -17.86 23.72 -37.08
CA PRO A 321 -17.49 23.91 -38.48
C PRO A 321 -16.87 25.30 -38.67
N ALA A 322 -15.57 25.32 -38.96
CA ALA A 322 -14.85 26.56 -39.18
C ALA A 322 -15.42 27.28 -40.42
N PRO A 323 -15.70 28.59 -40.36
CA PRO A 323 -15.99 29.37 -41.56
C PRO A 323 -14.75 29.39 -42.49
N PRO A 324 -14.94 29.52 -43.82
CA PRO A 324 -13.88 29.38 -44.79
C PRO A 324 -12.76 30.40 -44.55
N ARG A 325 -11.54 29.89 -44.37
CA ARG A 325 -10.33 30.71 -44.16
C ARG A 325 -10.02 31.51 -45.42
N SER A 326 -10.04 32.84 -45.32
CA SER A 326 -9.48 33.75 -46.31
C SER A 326 -7.94 33.69 -46.25
N LEU A 327 -7.30 33.44 -47.40
CA LEU A 327 -5.85 33.49 -47.58
C LEU A 327 -5.37 34.94 -47.47
N GLY A 328 -4.76 35.30 -46.35
CA GLY A 328 -4.17 36.63 -46.13
C GLY A 328 -3.75 36.97 -44.70
N ALA A 329 -4.16 36.18 -43.69
CA ALA A 329 -3.97 36.51 -42.28
C ALA A 329 -2.86 35.66 -41.61
N ALA A 330 -1.62 35.74 -42.08
CA ALA A 330 -0.51 34.94 -41.55
C ALA A 330 0.13 35.52 -40.25
N PHE A 331 -0.31 36.69 -39.77
CA PHE A 331 0.24 37.33 -38.55
C PHE A 331 -0.81 37.78 -37.53
N THR A 332 -2.11 37.53 -37.78
CA THR A 332 -3.12 37.66 -36.73
C THR A 332 -3.29 36.29 -36.09
N THR A 333 -2.90 36.16 -34.83
CA THR A 333 -3.25 35.03 -33.97
C THR A 333 -4.67 34.58 -34.27
N SER A 334 -4.83 33.29 -34.57
CA SER A 334 -6.08 32.62 -34.95
C SER A 334 -7.20 32.96 -33.97
N SER A 335 -7.91 34.04 -34.26
CA SER A 335 -9.04 34.55 -33.51
C SER A 335 -10.26 33.83 -34.03
N GLN A 336 -10.39 32.54 -33.67
CA GLN A 336 -11.72 32.07 -33.32
C GLN A 336 -12.19 32.97 -32.19
N THR A 337 -13.43 33.48 -32.26
CA THR A 337 -14.02 34.45 -31.32
C THR A 337 -14.14 33.84 -29.93
N ARG A 338 -13.01 33.79 -29.24
CA ARG A 338 -12.82 33.23 -27.92
C ARG A 338 -13.38 34.21 -26.89
N HIS A 339 -14.30 33.75 -26.07
CA HIS A 339 -14.84 34.59 -25.00
C HIS A 339 -13.75 34.84 -23.94
N PHE A 340 -13.38 36.11 -23.72
CA PHE A 340 -12.42 36.48 -22.68
C PHE A 340 -12.94 36.05 -21.30
N GLN A 341 -12.06 35.54 -20.45
CA GLN A 341 -12.40 35.12 -19.09
C GLN A 341 -12.30 36.27 -18.08
N CYS A 342 -11.61 37.35 -18.46
CA CYS A 342 -11.55 38.60 -17.71
C CYS A 342 -12.96 39.12 -17.39
N ARG A 343 -13.19 39.43 -16.12
CA ARG A 343 -14.47 39.97 -15.60
C ARG A 343 -14.44 41.47 -15.33
N ALA A 344 -13.29 42.13 -15.50
CA ALA A 344 -13.15 43.56 -15.24
C ALA A 344 -13.89 44.43 -16.27
N GLY A 345 -14.22 43.88 -17.46
CA GLY A 345 -14.94 44.60 -18.52
C GLY A 345 -14.13 45.75 -19.15
N LEU A 346 -12.81 45.76 -18.92
CA LEU A 346 -11.89 46.79 -19.41
C LEU A 346 -11.27 46.42 -20.76
N ALA A 347 -10.73 47.42 -21.46
CA ALA A 347 -10.07 47.26 -22.75
C ALA A 347 -8.84 46.33 -22.71
N ASN A 348 -8.26 46.09 -21.53
CA ASN A 348 -7.13 45.19 -21.31
C ASN A 348 -7.53 43.75 -20.94
N ALA A 349 -8.77 43.34 -21.22
CA ALA A 349 -9.24 41.97 -21.00
C ALA A 349 -8.33 40.89 -21.63
N SER A 350 -7.80 41.15 -22.83
CA SER A 350 -6.87 40.24 -23.52
C SER A 350 -5.52 40.10 -22.79
N GLN A 351 -4.99 41.21 -22.25
CA GLN A 351 -3.75 41.21 -21.48
C GLN A 351 -3.92 40.46 -20.16
N CYS A 352 -5.06 40.63 -19.49
CA CYS A 352 -5.41 39.88 -18.29
C CYS A 352 -5.43 38.37 -18.56
N ASP A 353 -6.12 37.92 -19.62
CA ASP A 353 -6.20 36.49 -19.94
C ASP A 353 -4.83 35.88 -20.27
N ILE A 354 -3.99 36.57 -21.06
CA ILE A 354 -2.63 36.12 -21.38
C ILE A 354 -1.77 36.06 -20.11
N PHE A 355 -1.87 37.04 -19.23
CA PHE A 355 -1.17 37.04 -17.95
C PHE A 355 -1.60 35.84 -17.09
N GLN A 356 -2.90 35.59 -16.95
CA GLN A 356 -3.42 34.43 -16.20
C GLN A 356 -2.96 33.10 -16.82
N LEU A 357 -2.92 33.01 -18.14
CA LEU A 357 -2.40 31.84 -18.84
C LEU A 357 -0.93 31.58 -18.47
N GLY A 358 -0.08 32.61 -18.54
CA GLY A 358 1.33 32.49 -18.18
C GLY A 358 1.53 32.04 -16.73
N GLN A 359 0.75 32.60 -15.80
CA GLN A 359 0.81 32.19 -14.38
C GLN A 359 0.30 30.77 -14.16
N MET A 360 -0.73 30.35 -14.88
CA MET A 360 -1.25 28.98 -14.82
C MET A 360 -0.24 27.96 -15.33
N VAL A 361 0.37 28.22 -16.48
CA VAL A 361 1.42 27.36 -17.04
C VAL A 361 2.59 27.26 -16.06
N ARG A 362 3.09 28.41 -15.56
CA ARG A 362 4.17 28.44 -14.55
C ARG A 362 3.81 27.67 -13.29
N PHE A 363 2.59 27.81 -12.79
CA PHE A 363 2.13 27.11 -11.59
C PHE A 363 2.06 25.61 -11.83
N PHE A 364 1.43 25.16 -12.92
CA PHE A 364 1.23 23.74 -13.19
C PHE A 364 2.52 22.96 -13.49
N THR A 365 3.52 23.63 -14.06
CA THR A 365 4.80 23.01 -14.43
C THR A 365 5.80 23.10 -13.30
N MET A 366 5.97 24.26 -12.67
CA MET A 366 7.05 24.48 -11.70
C MET A 366 6.61 24.19 -10.27
N ARG A 367 5.37 24.53 -9.90
CA ARG A 367 4.92 24.51 -8.50
C ARG A 367 4.14 23.24 -8.16
N SER A 368 3.11 22.91 -8.94
CA SER A 368 2.36 21.65 -8.73
C SER A 368 2.98 20.45 -9.42
N LYS A 369 3.86 20.65 -10.41
CA LYS A 369 4.54 19.58 -11.18
C LYS A 369 3.56 18.54 -11.74
N THR A 370 2.38 19.01 -12.15
CA THR A 370 1.27 18.20 -12.66
C THR A 370 1.18 18.22 -14.18
N VAL A 371 1.83 19.19 -14.81
CA VAL A 371 1.91 19.31 -16.27
C VAL A 371 3.37 19.32 -16.66
N PHE A 372 3.76 18.43 -17.56
CA PHE A 372 5.07 18.43 -18.17
C PHE A 372 4.99 19.13 -19.52
N LEU A 373 5.84 20.15 -19.71
CA LEU A 373 6.06 20.76 -21.03
C LEU A 373 7.24 20.04 -21.66
N GLY A 374 6.95 19.06 -22.51
CA GLY A 374 7.98 18.40 -23.30
C GLY A 374 8.50 19.34 -24.38
N SER A 375 9.82 19.49 -24.46
CA SER A 375 10.46 20.07 -25.63
C SER A 375 10.68 18.98 -26.65
N ASN A 376 10.19 19.16 -27.88
CA ASN A 376 10.51 18.27 -29.00
C ASN A 376 11.98 18.42 -29.48
N LEU A 377 12.76 19.31 -28.87
CA LEU A 377 14.18 19.55 -29.18
C LEU A 377 15.14 18.73 -28.32
N THR A 378 14.64 18.04 -27.29
CA THR A 378 15.44 17.13 -26.45
C THR A 378 15.05 15.69 -26.75
N ASP A 379 16.07 14.86 -26.99
CA ASP A 379 15.92 13.42 -27.17
C ASP A 379 15.26 12.81 -25.92
N PRO A 380 14.14 12.06 -26.04
CA PRO A 380 13.52 11.37 -24.91
C PRO A 380 14.47 10.41 -24.18
N ASP A 381 15.59 10.01 -24.79
CA ASP A 381 16.62 9.16 -24.18
C ASP A 381 17.77 9.94 -23.51
N PHE A 382 17.72 11.28 -23.47
CA PHE A 382 18.74 12.07 -22.78
C PHE A 382 18.55 12.02 -21.25
N SER A 383 19.06 10.95 -20.63
CA SER A 383 19.34 10.91 -19.19
C SER A 383 20.68 11.61 -18.93
N PRO A 384 20.72 12.72 -18.16
CA PRO A 384 21.99 13.23 -17.66
C PRO A 384 22.46 12.28 -16.55
N ASP A 385 23.16 11.21 -16.93
CA ASP A 385 23.78 10.26 -16.00
C ASP A 385 25.31 10.53 -15.89
N PRO A 386 26.02 9.91 -14.95
CA PRO A 386 26.47 10.50 -13.70
C PRO A 386 28.00 10.63 -13.71
N SER A 387 28.54 11.83 -13.52
CA SER A 387 30.00 12.00 -13.43
C SER A 387 30.40 12.94 -12.30
N SER A 388 30.37 12.38 -11.09
CA SER A 388 31.43 12.64 -10.11
C SER A 388 31.70 11.31 -9.41
N GLU A 389 32.79 10.69 -9.83
CA GLU A 389 33.40 9.51 -9.20
C GLU A 389 33.68 9.82 -7.71
N ASP A 390 33.58 8.79 -6.88
CA ASP A 390 33.84 8.74 -5.44
C ASP A 390 32.70 9.17 -4.49
N GLU A 391 31.69 8.31 -4.33
CA GLU A 391 31.17 7.90 -3.00
C GLU A 391 30.26 6.67 -3.16
N GLU A 392 30.62 5.56 -2.50
CA GLU A 392 29.78 4.37 -2.37
C GLU A 392 28.49 4.70 -1.59
N ILE A 393 27.45 5.11 -2.30
CA ILE A 393 26.09 5.19 -1.76
C ILE A 393 25.30 4.03 -2.33
N GLU A 394 24.92 3.11 -1.45
CA GLU A 394 23.99 2.02 -1.70
C GLU A 394 22.80 2.50 -2.54
N THR A 395 22.63 1.89 -3.71
CA THR A 395 21.58 2.19 -4.68
C THR A 395 20.20 1.82 -4.13
N GLN A 396 19.59 2.73 -3.37
CA GLN A 396 18.15 2.74 -3.16
C GLN A 396 17.45 3.23 -4.44
N ASP A 397 17.08 2.29 -5.30
CA ASP A 397 15.73 2.18 -5.90
C ASP A 397 15.06 3.54 -6.26
N GLN A 398 15.68 4.33 -7.14
CA GLN A 398 15.06 5.55 -7.70
C GLN A 398 14.00 5.18 -8.76
N SER A 399 12.95 4.49 -8.31
CA SER A 399 11.67 4.56 -9.02
C SER A 399 11.11 5.99 -8.83
N PRO A 400 10.62 6.68 -9.88
CA PRO A 400 10.00 7.98 -9.69
C PRO A 400 8.80 7.79 -8.78
N ALA A 401 8.90 8.34 -7.57
CA ALA A 401 7.87 8.20 -6.54
C ALA A 401 6.51 8.52 -7.17
N SER A 402 5.60 7.53 -7.22
CA SER A 402 4.25 7.75 -7.72
C SER A 402 3.64 8.87 -6.89
N SER A 403 3.38 10.02 -7.50
CA SER A 403 2.98 11.21 -6.76
C SER A 403 1.64 10.98 -6.06
N ASP A 404 1.61 11.12 -4.73
CA ASP A 404 0.39 10.96 -3.95
C ASP A 404 -0.71 11.94 -4.44
N VAL A 405 -1.88 11.39 -4.75
CA VAL A 405 -3.03 12.16 -5.27
C VAL A 405 -3.40 13.28 -4.29
N ILE A 406 -3.32 13.02 -2.99
CA ILE A 406 -3.68 14.01 -1.96
C ILE A 406 -2.68 15.18 -1.97
N THR A 407 -1.40 14.90 -2.20
CA THR A 407 -0.37 15.93 -2.35
C THR A 407 -0.62 16.80 -3.59
N ILE A 408 -1.06 16.20 -4.71
CA ILE A 408 -1.44 16.94 -5.92
C ILE A 408 -2.60 17.89 -5.63
N ILE A 409 -3.67 17.39 -5.02
CA ILE A 409 -4.85 18.21 -4.67
C ILE A 409 -4.49 19.33 -3.69
N ALA A 410 -3.66 19.02 -2.68
CA ALA A 410 -3.16 20.03 -1.75
C ALA A 410 -2.35 21.13 -2.46
N SER A 411 -1.55 20.76 -3.47
CA SER A 411 -0.84 21.74 -4.30
C SER A 411 -1.82 22.62 -5.08
N LEU A 412 -2.83 22.04 -5.74
CA LEU A 412 -3.85 22.81 -6.48
C LEU A 412 -4.61 23.83 -5.60
N ARG A 413 -4.84 23.53 -4.32
CA ARG A 413 -5.45 24.48 -3.36
C ARG A 413 -4.57 25.72 -3.08
N GLN A 414 -3.26 25.59 -3.25
CA GLN A 414 -2.31 26.68 -3.04
C GLN A 414 -2.17 27.61 -4.26
N TYR A 415 -2.99 27.45 -5.30
CA TYR A 415 -2.94 28.31 -6.49
C TYR A 415 -3.07 29.80 -6.11
N PRO A 416 -2.04 30.65 -6.30
CA PRO A 416 -2.07 32.04 -5.83
C PRO A 416 -3.14 32.91 -6.51
N ASP A 417 -3.53 34.00 -5.86
CA ASP A 417 -4.41 35.00 -6.47
C ASP A 417 -3.59 35.96 -7.34
N TYR A 418 -3.20 35.51 -8.53
CA TYR A 418 -2.44 36.34 -9.47
C TYR A 418 -3.32 37.45 -10.03
N GLN A 419 -2.82 38.69 -9.99
CA GLN A 419 -3.49 39.87 -10.54
C GLN A 419 -2.49 40.64 -11.40
N ILE A 420 -2.96 41.16 -12.54
CA ILE A 420 -2.13 41.99 -13.43
C ILE A 420 -2.00 43.42 -12.88
N ASP A 421 -3.08 43.95 -12.31
CA ASP A 421 -3.19 45.25 -11.65
C ASP A 421 -4.37 45.24 -10.66
N GLU A 422 -4.57 46.35 -9.94
CA GLU A 422 -5.63 46.51 -8.93
C GLU A 422 -7.06 46.39 -9.48
N HIS A 423 -7.28 46.68 -10.76
CA HIS A 423 -8.60 46.64 -11.39
C HIS A 423 -9.03 45.21 -11.76
N HIS A 424 -8.12 44.23 -11.66
CA HIS A 424 -8.35 42.84 -12.01
C HIS A 424 -8.54 41.93 -10.78
N GLY A 425 -8.90 42.52 -9.64
CA GLY A 425 -9.12 41.79 -8.38
C GLY A 425 -10.26 40.77 -8.39
N SER A 426 -11.12 40.73 -9.42
CA SER A 426 -12.16 39.71 -9.62
C SER A 426 -11.83 38.68 -10.71
N CYS A 427 -10.69 38.85 -11.39
CA CYS A 427 -10.23 37.97 -12.45
C CYS A 427 -9.41 36.79 -11.89
N GLY A 428 -9.10 35.81 -12.75
CA GLY A 428 -8.14 34.77 -12.45
C GLY A 428 -8.71 33.39 -12.07
N VAL A 429 -7.85 32.39 -12.23
CA VAL A 429 -8.21 30.96 -12.17
C VAL A 429 -8.58 30.53 -10.75
N ARG A 430 -7.94 31.09 -9.71
CA ARG A 430 -8.13 30.69 -8.30
C ARG A 430 -9.60 30.68 -7.90
N ARG A 431 -10.35 31.74 -8.24
CA ARG A 431 -11.77 31.91 -7.87
C ARG A 431 -12.68 30.86 -8.48
N ARG A 432 -12.29 30.26 -9.60
CA ARG A 432 -13.05 29.21 -10.30
C ARG A 432 -12.56 27.81 -9.99
N LEU A 433 -11.26 27.64 -9.79
CA LEU A 433 -10.64 26.36 -9.45
C LEU A 433 -11.01 25.92 -8.02
N LEU A 434 -10.88 26.83 -7.04
CA LEU A 434 -11.08 26.47 -5.63
C LEU A 434 -12.49 25.95 -5.30
N PRO A 435 -13.59 26.51 -5.85
CA PRO A 435 -14.92 25.95 -5.61
C PRO A 435 -15.12 24.54 -6.16
N ILE A 436 -14.29 24.08 -7.12
CA ILE A 436 -14.43 22.76 -7.73
C ILE A 436 -13.69 21.69 -6.92
N ILE A 437 -12.52 22.03 -6.36
CA ILE A 437 -11.66 21.08 -5.63
C ILE A 437 -12.41 20.27 -4.55
N PRO A 438 -13.28 20.89 -3.71
CA PRO A 438 -14.02 20.14 -2.68
C PRO A 438 -14.94 19.05 -3.24
N CYS A 439 -15.42 19.17 -4.48
CA CYS A 439 -16.20 18.11 -5.14
C CYS A 439 -15.39 16.82 -5.29
N ILE A 440 -14.13 16.96 -5.72
CA ILE A 440 -13.21 15.85 -5.92
C ILE A 440 -12.79 15.27 -4.56
N GLU A 441 -12.40 16.14 -3.63
CA GLU A 441 -11.92 15.75 -2.30
C GLU A 441 -12.95 15.02 -1.47
N LYS A 442 -14.24 15.37 -1.61
CA LYS A 442 -15.34 14.67 -0.95
C LYS A 442 -15.26 13.15 -1.13
N TYR A 443 -14.85 12.69 -2.32
CA TYR A 443 -14.75 11.26 -2.63
C TYR A 443 -13.37 10.69 -2.32
N LEU A 444 -12.31 11.50 -2.37
CA LEU A 444 -10.94 11.09 -2.04
C LEU A 444 -10.70 10.97 -0.53
N LEU A 445 -11.34 11.79 0.30
CA LEU A 445 -11.12 11.87 1.75
C LEU A 445 -12.25 11.22 2.56
N ASP A 446 -13.08 10.41 1.93
CA ASP A 446 -14.18 9.75 2.61
C ASP A 446 -13.69 8.69 3.59
N SER A 447 -14.19 8.75 4.83
CA SER A 447 -13.77 7.85 5.92
C SER A 447 -14.06 6.36 5.68
N GLN A 448 -14.96 6.02 4.75
CA GLN A 448 -15.32 4.65 4.39
C GLN A 448 -14.50 4.09 3.23
N GLY A 449 -13.63 4.90 2.62
CA GLY A 449 -12.83 4.49 1.48
C GLY A 449 -13.68 4.20 0.24
N LEU A 450 -14.46 5.18 -0.22
CA LEU A 450 -15.44 4.99 -1.31
C LEU A 450 -14.85 4.39 -2.58
N LEU A 451 -13.59 4.71 -2.89
CA LEU A 451 -12.91 4.25 -4.11
C LEU A 451 -12.30 2.86 -3.97
N GLY A 452 -12.33 2.27 -2.77
CA GLY A 452 -11.84 0.93 -2.51
C GLY A 452 -12.74 -0.16 -3.09
N ILE A 453 -12.21 -1.37 -3.14
CA ILE A 453 -12.94 -2.54 -3.58
C ILE A 453 -13.80 -3.06 -2.43
N ASP A 454 -15.10 -3.24 -2.69
CA ASP A 454 -15.96 -4.02 -1.82
C ASP A 454 -15.70 -5.51 -2.10
N TYR A 455 -14.96 -6.15 -1.20
CA TYR A 455 -14.52 -7.53 -1.41
C TYR A 455 -15.67 -8.53 -1.51
N VAL A 456 -16.79 -8.31 -0.82
CA VAL A 456 -17.95 -9.22 -0.86
C VAL A 456 -18.57 -9.22 -2.26
N ILE A 457 -18.65 -8.06 -2.90
CA ILE A 457 -19.12 -7.96 -4.28
C ILE A 457 -18.06 -8.47 -5.25
N TRP A 458 -16.78 -8.19 -4.98
CA TRP A 458 -15.66 -8.56 -5.84
C TRP A 458 -15.41 -10.06 -5.93
N SER A 459 -15.64 -10.79 -4.84
CA SER A 459 -15.48 -12.25 -4.79
C SER A 459 -16.57 -12.99 -5.57
N ASN A 460 -17.72 -12.36 -5.80
CA ASN A 460 -18.80 -12.89 -6.61
C ASN A 460 -18.64 -12.45 -8.08
N ILE A 461 -18.32 -13.40 -8.97
CA ILE A 461 -18.07 -13.16 -10.39
C ILE A 461 -19.26 -12.46 -11.07
N ASP A 462 -20.49 -12.89 -10.79
CA ASP A 462 -21.69 -12.30 -11.40
C ASP A 462 -21.92 -10.86 -10.94
N ALA A 463 -21.64 -10.58 -9.67
CA ALA A 463 -21.79 -9.26 -9.08
C ALA A 463 -20.61 -8.32 -9.42
N ARG A 464 -19.43 -8.86 -9.74
CA ARG A 464 -18.19 -8.13 -10.01
C ARG A 464 -18.33 -7.14 -11.17
N HIS A 465 -19.06 -7.49 -12.23
CA HIS A 465 -19.29 -6.58 -13.36
C HIS A 465 -20.03 -5.29 -12.97
N SER A 466 -20.80 -5.33 -11.87
CA SER A 466 -21.41 -4.12 -11.32
C SER A 466 -20.43 -3.28 -10.52
N ALA A 467 -19.31 -3.87 -10.09
CA ALA A 467 -18.32 -3.25 -9.23
C ALA A 467 -17.11 -2.67 -9.98
N GLU A 468 -16.75 -3.30 -11.09
CA GLU A 468 -15.56 -3.06 -11.91
C GLU A 468 -15.65 -1.76 -12.73
N TRP A 469 -14.52 -1.04 -12.81
CA TRP A 469 -14.41 0.20 -13.59
C TRP A 469 -13.80 -0.08 -14.98
N ILE A 470 -12.83 -1.00 -15.08
CA ILE A 470 -12.07 -1.33 -16.32
C ILE A 470 -12.97 -1.72 -17.51
N GLY A 471 -14.04 -2.47 -17.27
CA GLY A 471 -14.92 -2.97 -18.32
C GLY A 471 -16.06 -2.04 -18.74
N SER A 472 -16.21 -0.89 -18.07
CA SER A 472 -17.38 -0.04 -18.27
C SER A 472 -17.13 1.02 -19.34
N ARG A 473 -17.59 0.76 -20.57
CA ARG A 473 -17.63 1.78 -21.65
C ARG A 473 -18.57 2.90 -21.22
N LYS A 474 -18.01 3.95 -20.64
CA LYS A 474 -18.77 5.04 -20.06
C LYS A 474 -18.70 6.26 -20.96
N THR A 475 -19.80 6.51 -21.66
CA THR A 475 -20.01 7.64 -22.56
C THR A 475 -20.71 8.82 -21.88
N HIS A 476 -20.94 8.74 -20.57
CA HIS A 476 -21.66 9.78 -19.83
C HIS A 476 -20.79 11.02 -19.61
N SER A 477 -21.45 12.18 -19.55
CA SER A 477 -20.87 13.42 -19.08
C SER A 477 -21.39 13.77 -17.70
N VAL A 478 -20.59 14.53 -16.94
CA VAL A 478 -20.93 14.96 -15.58
C VAL A 478 -20.86 16.48 -15.53
N ASP A 479 -21.91 17.12 -15.01
CA ASP A 479 -21.93 18.56 -14.76
C ASP A 479 -21.55 18.82 -13.29
N VAL A 480 -20.47 19.57 -13.08
CA VAL A 480 -19.94 19.91 -11.76
C VAL A 480 -20.03 21.41 -11.55
N ARG A 481 -20.88 21.84 -10.60
CA ARG A 481 -21.04 23.25 -10.22
C ARG A 481 -20.93 23.42 -8.72
N GLN A 482 -20.29 24.49 -8.27
CA GLN A 482 -20.21 24.88 -6.85
C GLN A 482 -19.92 23.70 -5.89
N ALA A 483 -18.84 22.95 -6.15
CA ALA A 483 -18.44 21.77 -5.38
C ALA A 483 -19.39 20.55 -5.42
N GLN A 484 -20.37 20.51 -6.32
CA GLN A 484 -21.36 19.44 -6.39
C GLN A 484 -21.57 18.91 -7.81
N ILE A 485 -21.93 17.64 -7.89
CA ILE A 485 -22.38 17.02 -9.15
C ILE A 485 -23.87 17.36 -9.30
N VAL A 486 -24.19 18.19 -10.29
CA VAL A 486 -25.55 18.67 -10.55
C VAL A 486 -26.32 17.68 -11.41
N SER A 487 -25.67 17.11 -12.43
CA SER A 487 -26.29 16.13 -13.31
C SER A 487 -25.28 15.11 -13.85
N ILE A 488 -25.79 13.92 -14.18
CA ILE A 488 -25.05 12.85 -14.85
C ILE A 488 -25.87 12.49 -16.09
N SER A 489 -25.34 12.75 -17.28
CA SER A 489 -26.01 12.42 -18.55
C SER A 489 -25.82 10.93 -18.86
N ALA A 490 -26.60 10.07 -18.21
CA ALA A 490 -26.51 8.62 -18.40
C ALA A 490 -27.56 8.10 -19.39
N HIS A 491 -27.12 7.18 -20.27
CA HIS A 491 -27.97 6.32 -21.09
C HIS A 491 -27.94 4.86 -20.58
N ARG A 492 -28.10 4.65 -19.26
CA ARG A 492 -28.05 3.30 -18.67
C ARG A 492 -29.18 3.07 -17.67
N ARG A 493 -29.85 1.91 -17.82
CA ARG A 493 -30.82 1.35 -16.88
C ARG A 493 -30.18 1.08 -15.51
N GLU A 494 -30.93 1.44 -14.49
CA GLU A 494 -30.57 1.37 -13.08
C GLU A 494 -30.22 -0.05 -12.63
N SER A 495 -28.99 -0.25 -12.14
CA SER A 495 -28.74 -1.33 -11.18
C SER A 495 -29.32 -0.89 -9.82
N LYS A 496 -29.78 -1.81 -8.96
CA LYS A 496 -30.44 -1.46 -7.68
C LYS A 496 -29.56 -1.62 -6.43
N SER A 497 -28.30 -2.03 -6.57
CA SER A 497 -27.53 -2.55 -5.40
C SER A 497 -26.41 -1.66 -4.84
N ARG A 498 -26.09 -0.50 -5.45
CA ARG A 498 -24.95 0.33 -5.01
C ARG A 498 -25.40 1.52 -4.19
N ARG A 499 -24.66 1.84 -3.11
CA ARG A 499 -24.84 3.09 -2.36
C ARG A 499 -24.77 4.26 -3.34
N TRP A 500 -25.69 5.20 -3.20
CA TRP A 500 -25.79 6.35 -4.10
C TRP A 500 -24.45 7.11 -4.22
N VAL A 501 -23.74 7.31 -3.10
CA VAL A 501 -22.46 8.02 -3.07
C VAL A 501 -21.35 7.32 -3.90
N ASP A 502 -21.29 5.98 -3.88
CA ASP A 502 -20.31 5.20 -4.67
C ASP A 502 -20.50 5.45 -6.18
N ARG A 503 -21.76 5.61 -6.61
CA ARG A 503 -22.08 5.89 -8.01
C ARG A 503 -21.65 7.27 -8.45
N TYR A 504 -21.78 8.26 -7.57
CA TYR A 504 -21.35 9.62 -7.90
C TYR A 504 -19.82 9.70 -7.99
N ALA A 505 -19.11 9.02 -7.07
CA ALA A 505 -17.67 8.89 -7.15
C ALA A 505 -17.25 8.23 -8.48
N GLU A 506 -17.83 7.05 -8.77
CA GLU A 506 -17.58 6.34 -10.02
C GLU A 506 -17.91 7.19 -11.24
N ALA A 507 -19.09 7.82 -11.30
CA ALA A 507 -19.51 8.64 -12.41
C ALA A 507 -18.56 9.82 -12.63
N LEU A 508 -18.15 10.51 -11.56
CA LEU A 508 -17.18 11.60 -11.64
C LEU A 508 -15.85 11.12 -12.22
N PHE A 509 -15.27 10.05 -11.69
CA PHE A 509 -13.91 9.65 -12.07
C PHE A 509 -13.85 8.91 -13.42
N THR A 510 -14.94 8.28 -13.86
CA THR A 510 -15.00 7.52 -15.11
C THR A 510 -15.74 8.23 -16.25
N ALA A 511 -16.13 9.49 -16.08
CA ALA A 511 -16.80 10.27 -17.11
C ALA A 511 -15.95 10.45 -18.37
N LYS A 512 -16.60 10.43 -19.54
CA LYS A 512 -15.98 10.76 -20.82
C LYS A 512 -15.62 12.26 -20.88
N SER A 513 -16.52 13.11 -20.39
CA SER A 513 -16.32 14.55 -20.29
C SER A 513 -16.92 15.09 -19.00
N ARG A 514 -16.34 16.17 -18.47
CA ARG A 514 -16.84 16.85 -17.28
C ARG A 514 -17.03 18.32 -17.63
N ASN A 515 -18.22 18.85 -17.37
CA ASN A 515 -18.44 20.28 -17.41
C ASN A 515 -18.00 20.87 -16.07
N TRP A 516 -17.00 21.74 -16.11
CA TRP A 516 -16.39 22.40 -14.96
C TRP A 516 -16.84 23.87 -14.83
N GLU A 517 -17.89 24.28 -15.56
CA GLU A 517 -18.46 25.61 -15.42
C GLU A 517 -19.01 25.82 -14.01
N ALA A 518 -18.36 26.72 -13.27
CA ALA A 518 -18.68 27.07 -11.89
C ALA A 518 -19.78 28.13 -11.78
#